data_AF-A0A526V0A3-F1
#
_entry.id   AF-A0A526V0A3-F1
#
_cell.length_a   1.000
_cell.length_b   1.000
_cell.length_c   1.000
_cell.angle_alpha   90.00
_cell.angle_beta   90.00
_cell.angle_gamma   90.00
#
_symmetry.space_group_name_H-M   'P 1'
#
loop_
_entity.id
_entity.type
_entity.pdbx_description
1 polymer ?
#
loop_
_entity_poly.entity_id
_entity_poly.type
_entity_poly.pdbx_seq_one_letter_code
_entity_poly.pdbx_strand_id
1 'polypeptide(L)'
;MCNFRVAGGQVAVTQKGITLKDVAAAANVSRATAARALNSYGYVGDETALRVLEAELLESLRSLSIRGFILAPTSATDSEHIVRLVRDGAPVVLIDRVVKEVHCDSVVVDNEGGAGEAVDYLVANGHKRIGLLRDESRIFTAQERLAGYRNSLQSHGIALDESLISVSRSTVEHAVEATIRLFSRRKRPIALFTVDSLMT
;
A
#
# COMPACT_ATOMS: atom_id res chain seq x y z
N MET A 1 -8.93 -26.79 -20.65
CA MET A 1 -7.69 -27.59 -20.80
C MET A 1 -6.70 -26.77 -21.61
N CYS A 2 -5.69 -26.18 -20.96
CA CYS A 2 -4.63 -25.43 -21.65
C CYS A 2 -3.29 -26.09 -21.28
N ASN A 3 -2.67 -26.75 -22.25
CA ASN A 3 -1.43 -27.51 -22.08
C ASN A 3 -0.22 -26.56 -22.08
N PHE A 4 0.46 -26.43 -20.94
CA PHE A 4 1.80 -25.84 -20.87
C PHE A 4 2.84 -26.91 -21.23
N ARG A 5 3.49 -26.78 -22.39
CA ARG A 5 4.72 -27.51 -22.72
C ARG A 5 5.91 -26.68 -22.25
N VAL A 6 6.72 -27.25 -21.35
CA VAL A 6 8.02 -26.69 -20.95
C VAL A 6 9.05 -27.12 -21.99
N ALA A 7 9.46 -26.21 -22.86
CA ALA A 7 10.64 -26.40 -23.71
C ALA A 7 11.90 -26.11 -22.86
N GLY A 8 12.72 -27.14 -22.64
CA GLY A 8 14.02 -27.01 -21.99
C GLY A 8 15.01 -26.31 -22.91
N GLY A 9 15.30 -25.05 -22.62
CA GLY A 9 16.44 -24.31 -23.18
C GLY A 9 17.28 -23.79 -22.02
N GLN A 10 18.54 -24.25 -21.92
CA GLN A 10 19.52 -23.68 -21.00
C GLN A 10 19.79 -22.23 -21.43
N VAL A 11 19.33 -21.27 -20.62
CA VAL A 11 19.69 -19.86 -20.77
C VAL A 11 20.99 -19.65 -20.01
N ALA A 12 22.07 -19.36 -20.73
CA ALA A 12 23.34 -18.98 -20.14
C ALA A 12 23.17 -17.62 -19.43
N VAL A 13 23.27 -17.65 -18.10
CA VAL A 13 23.10 -16.45 -17.26
C VAL A 13 24.45 -15.76 -17.14
N THR A 14 24.70 -14.74 -17.96
CA THR A 14 25.78 -13.79 -17.68
C THR A 14 25.38 -12.96 -16.45
N GLN A 15 25.98 -13.25 -15.29
CA GLN A 15 25.85 -12.43 -14.08
C GLN A 15 26.47 -11.06 -14.34
N LYS A 16 25.64 -10.09 -14.72
CA LYS A 16 26.00 -8.67 -14.65
C LYS A 16 25.81 -8.23 -13.21
N GLY A 17 26.90 -7.92 -12.52
CA GLY A 17 26.84 -7.40 -11.15
C GLY A 17 26.04 -6.09 -11.11
N ILE A 18 25.08 -6.00 -10.21
CA ILE A 18 24.21 -4.83 -10.05
C ILE A 18 25.03 -3.69 -9.45
N THR A 19 24.86 -2.50 -10.00
CA THR A 19 25.57 -1.33 -9.51
C THR A 19 24.65 -0.46 -8.65
N LEU A 20 25.27 0.32 -7.75
CA LEU A 20 24.56 1.36 -6.99
C LEU A 20 23.81 2.35 -7.91
N LYS A 21 24.28 2.54 -9.15
CA LYS A 21 23.61 3.38 -10.15
C LYS A 21 22.29 2.75 -10.61
N ASP A 22 22.27 1.43 -10.79
CA ASP A 22 21.08 0.70 -11.25
C ASP A 22 19.97 0.76 -10.18
N VAL A 23 20.34 0.51 -8.91
CA VAL A 23 19.41 0.60 -7.77
C VAL A 23 18.87 2.03 -7.60
N ALA A 24 19.75 3.04 -7.65
CA ALA A 24 19.34 4.43 -7.50
C ALA A 24 18.36 4.88 -8.61
N ALA A 25 18.60 4.45 -9.85
CA ALA A 25 17.70 4.71 -10.96
C ALA A 25 16.35 4.00 -10.79
N ALA A 26 16.35 2.72 -10.38
CA ALA A 26 15.13 1.95 -10.17
C ALA A 26 14.27 2.50 -9.01
N ALA A 27 14.91 2.95 -7.92
CA ALA A 27 14.21 3.55 -6.78
C ALA A 27 13.87 5.04 -6.97
N ASN A 28 14.21 5.65 -8.11
CA ASN A 28 14.02 7.08 -8.40
C ASN A 28 14.64 8.01 -7.32
N VAL A 29 15.88 7.72 -6.91
CA VAL A 29 16.60 8.51 -5.92
C VAL A 29 18.02 8.85 -6.39
N SER A 30 18.69 9.76 -5.68
CA SER A 30 20.12 10.01 -5.92
C SER A 30 20.96 8.80 -5.47
N ARG A 31 22.13 8.61 -6.10
CA ARG A 31 23.10 7.58 -5.67
C ARG A 31 23.50 7.74 -4.20
N ALA A 32 23.53 8.97 -3.67
CA ALA A 32 23.83 9.23 -2.28
C ALA A 32 22.69 8.79 -1.34
N THR A 33 21.43 8.97 -1.74
CA THR A 33 20.28 8.44 -0.96
C THR A 33 20.23 6.92 -1.02
N ALA A 34 20.46 6.31 -2.19
CA ALA A 34 20.55 4.85 -2.29
C ALA A 34 21.68 4.27 -1.44
N ALA A 35 22.88 4.89 -1.46
CA ALA A 35 24.02 4.43 -0.66
C ALA A 35 23.73 4.48 0.85
N ARG A 36 23.09 5.57 1.31
CA ARG A 36 22.68 5.74 2.71
C ARG A 36 21.69 4.66 3.16
N ALA A 37 20.67 4.39 2.34
CA ALA A 37 19.66 3.38 2.64
C ALA A 37 20.25 1.96 2.67
N LEU A 38 21.12 1.61 1.71
CA LEU A 38 21.70 0.26 1.64
C LEU A 38 22.76 -0.03 2.70
N ASN A 39 23.52 0.98 3.12
CA ASN A 39 24.60 0.81 4.10
C ASN A 39 24.20 1.28 5.50
N SER A 40 22.92 1.56 5.73
CA SER A 40 22.37 1.95 7.03
C SER A 40 23.12 3.11 7.70
N TYR A 41 23.44 4.17 6.95
CA TYR A 41 24.07 5.39 7.49
C TYR A 41 23.35 6.66 7.07
N GLY A 42 23.32 7.65 7.95
CA GLY A 42 22.60 8.91 7.74
C GLY A 42 21.07 8.76 7.79
N TYR A 43 20.35 9.85 7.52
CA TYR A 43 18.89 9.85 7.49
C TYR A 43 18.35 9.62 6.08
N VAL A 44 17.44 8.65 5.96
CA VAL A 44 16.58 8.40 4.80
C VAL A 44 15.19 8.10 5.37
N GLY A 45 14.14 8.74 4.86
CA GLY A 45 12.78 8.46 5.34
C GLY A 45 12.38 7.02 5.06
N ASP A 46 11.63 6.40 5.98
CA ASP A 46 11.34 4.96 6.00
C ASP A 46 10.77 4.43 4.67
N GLU A 47 9.79 5.14 4.09
CA GLU A 47 9.23 4.77 2.78
C GLU A 47 10.28 4.80 1.66
N THR A 48 11.21 5.77 1.70
CA THR A 48 12.31 5.84 0.73
C THR A 48 13.30 4.70 0.93
N ALA A 49 13.62 4.36 2.19
CA ALA A 49 14.53 3.26 2.50
C ALA A 49 13.95 1.92 2.03
N LEU A 50 12.67 1.66 2.31
CA LEU A 50 11.97 0.46 1.86
C LEU A 50 11.97 0.33 0.33
N ARG A 51 11.68 1.42 -0.40
CA ARG A 51 11.74 1.42 -1.86
C ARG A 51 13.13 1.13 -2.42
N VAL A 52 14.18 1.66 -1.79
CA VAL A 52 15.57 1.38 -2.21
C VAL A 52 15.91 -0.10 -1.99
N LEU A 53 15.52 -0.67 -0.85
CA LEU A 53 15.73 -2.08 -0.54
C LEU A 53 14.94 -2.99 -1.50
N GLU A 54 13.69 -2.65 -1.80
CA GLU A 54 12.86 -3.36 -2.78
C GLU A 54 13.50 -3.34 -4.18
N ALA A 55 13.97 -2.17 -4.62
CA ALA A 55 14.64 -2.03 -5.92
C ALA A 55 15.96 -2.84 -5.99
N GLU A 56 16.76 -2.85 -4.92
CA GLU A 56 17.99 -3.64 -4.85
C GLU A 56 17.68 -5.13 -4.95
N LEU A 57 16.72 -5.61 -4.17
CA LEU A 57 16.30 -7.01 -4.18
C LEU A 57 15.81 -7.42 -5.57
N LEU A 58 14.98 -6.61 -6.22
CA LEU A 58 14.46 -6.91 -7.55
C LEU A 58 15.59 -7.01 -8.58
N GLU A 59 16.51 -6.06 -8.60
CA GLU A 59 17.65 -6.11 -9.54
C GLU A 59 18.56 -7.32 -9.26
N SER A 60 18.78 -7.65 -7.98
CA SER A 60 19.45 -8.87 -7.52
C SER A 60 18.78 -10.14 -8.04
N LEU A 61 17.47 -10.26 -7.86
CA LEU A 61 16.68 -11.41 -8.31
C LEU A 61 16.63 -11.53 -9.84
N ARG A 62 16.58 -10.40 -10.57
CA ARG A 62 16.66 -10.39 -12.04
C ARG A 62 17.97 -10.98 -12.54
N SER A 63 19.08 -10.69 -11.88
CA SER A 63 20.40 -11.22 -12.25
C SER A 63 20.51 -12.75 -12.08
N LEU A 64 19.60 -13.36 -11.32
CA LEU A 64 19.56 -14.79 -11.01
C LEU A 64 18.63 -15.60 -11.94
N SER A 65 18.15 -15.04 -13.04
CA SER A 65 17.27 -15.72 -14.02
C SER A 65 15.96 -16.26 -13.43
N ILE A 66 15.40 -15.52 -12.49
CA ILE A 66 14.05 -15.78 -11.98
C ILE A 66 13.02 -15.61 -13.11
N ARG A 67 12.07 -16.54 -13.17
CA ARG A 67 11.08 -16.65 -14.27
C ARG A 67 9.83 -15.79 -14.06
N GLY A 68 9.68 -15.14 -12.91
CA GLY A 68 8.56 -14.25 -12.59
C GLY A 68 8.55 -13.81 -11.14
N PHE A 69 7.72 -12.81 -10.82
CA PHE A 69 7.67 -12.16 -9.52
C PHE A 69 6.24 -12.10 -8.99
N ILE A 70 6.08 -12.30 -7.68
CA ILE A 70 4.86 -11.96 -6.94
C ILE A 70 5.25 -10.84 -5.98
N LEU A 71 4.66 -9.66 -6.15
CA LEU A 71 5.10 -8.44 -5.47
C LEU A 71 3.97 -7.80 -4.68
N ALA A 72 4.28 -7.35 -3.47
CA ALA A 72 3.42 -6.50 -2.65
C ALA A 72 4.02 -5.07 -2.66
N PRO A 73 3.50 -4.15 -3.50
CA PRO A 73 4.10 -2.83 -3.66
C PRO A 73 4.21 -2.05 -2.35
N THR A 74 5.38 -1.51 -2.06
CA THR A 74 5.60 -0.72 -0.84
C THR A 74 4.97 0.68 -0.92
N SER A 75 4.98 1.30 -2.11
CA SER A 75 4.42 2.63 -2.37
C SER A 75 3.39 2.60 -3.50
N ALA A 76 2.37 3.45 -3.38
CA ALA A 76 1.31 3.63 -4.39
C ALA A 76 1.66 4.67 -5.46
N THR A 77 2.67 5.51 -5.23
CA THR A 77 3.05 6.61 -6.15
C THR A 77 4.45 6.46 -6.71
N ASP A 78 5.31 5.70 -6.04
CA ASP A 78 6.72 5.57 -6.42
C ASP A 78 7.07 4.11 -6.76
N SER A 79 6.63 3.67 -7.92
CA SER A 79 6.69 2.26 -8.36
C SER A 79 7.52 2.05 -9.63
N GLU A 80 8.43 2.98 -9.97
CA GLU A 80 9.23 2.91 -11.22
C GLU A 80 10.03 1.61 -11.36
N HIS A 81 10.52 1.05 -10.24
CA HIS A 81 11.18 -0.25 -10.23
C HIS A 81 10.27 -1.39 -10.71
N ILE A 82 8.99 -1.37 -10.32
CA ILE A 82 7.98 -2.35 -10.76
C ILE A 82 7.60 -2.09 -12.23
N VAL A 83 7.39 -0.82 -12.60
CA VAL A 83 7.09 -0.43 -13.99
C VAL A 83 8.20 -0.90 -14.93
N ARG A 84 9.46 -0.69 -14.55
CA ARG A 84 10.63 -1.12 -15.31
C ARG A 84 10.69 -2.65 -15.41
N LEU A 85 10.43 -3.35 -14.31
CA LEU A 85 10.43 -4.82 -14.29
C LEU A 85 9.44 -5.40 -15.30
N VAL A 86 8.21 -4.88 -15.34
CA VAL A 86 7.17 -5.30 -16.28
C VAL A 86 7.51 -4.88 -17.71
N ARG A 87 8.00 -3.65 -17.91
CA ARG A 87 8.42 -3.15 -19.23
C ARG A 87 9.53 -3.99 -19.85
N ASP A 88 10.43 -4.50 -19.02
CA ASP A 88 11.54 -5.36 -19.42
C ASP A 88 11.10 -6.83 -19.69
N GLY A 89 9.80 -7.12 -19.64
CA GLY A 89 9.20 -8.40 -20.03
C GLY A 89 9.16 -9.45 -18.93
N ALA A 90 9.43 -9.09 -17.68
CA ALA A 90 9.31 -10.03 -16.56
C ALA A 90 7.82 -10.31 -16.27
N PRO A 91 7.42 -11.58 -16.09
CA PRO A 91 6.09 -11.91 -15.59
C PRO A 91 5.93 -11.43 -14.14
N VAL A 92 4.90 -10.64 -13.87
CA VAL A 92 4.64 -10.07 -12.55
C VAL A 92 3.16 -10.28 -12.18
N VAL A 93 2.93 -10.67 -10.94
CA VAL A 93 1.61 -10.61 -10.30
C VAL A 93 1.70 -9.70 -9.08
N LEU A 94 0.81 -8.73 -8.96
CA LEU A 94 0.74 -7.86 -7.78
C LEU A 94 -0.23 -8.42 -6.74
N ILE A 95 0.11 -8.27 -5.47
CA ILE A 95 -0.75 -8.62 -4.35
C ILE A 95 -0.90 -7.44 -3.39
N ASP A 96 -1.99 -7.39 -2.64
CA ASP A 96 -2.34 -6.35 -1.64
C ASP A 96 -2.63 -4.97 -2.25
N ARG A 97 -1.84 -4.52 -3.22
CA ARG A 97 -1.93 -3.19 -3.85
C ARG A 97 -1.68 -3.26 -5.35
N VAL A 98 -2.24 -2.30 -6.06
CA VAL A 98 -2.00 -2.10 -7.50
C VAL A 98 -1.07 -0.92 -7.74
N VAL A 99 -0.34 -0.99 -8.86
CA VAL A 99 0.40 0.13 -9.45
C VAL A 99 -0.37 0.57 -10.69
N LYS A 100 -0.88 1.81 -10.73
CA LYS A 100 -1.82 2.26 -11.78
C LYS A 100 -1.22 2.20 -13.18
N GLU A 101 0.08 2.42 -13.27
CA GLU A 101 0.87 2.49 -14.50
C GLU A 101 1.22 1.10 -15.06
N VAL A 102 0.92 0.03 -14.32
CA VAL A 102 1.32 -1.34 -14.66
C VAL A 102 0.09 -2.19 -14.98
N HIS A 103 0.04 -2.71 -16.21
CA HIS A 103 -0.96 -3.69 -16.61
C HIS A 103 -0.41 -5.10 -16.37
N CYS A 104 -0.77 -5.69 -15.24
CA CYS A 104 -0.45 -7.07 -14.90
C CYS A 104 -1.57 -7.70 -14.07
N ASP A 105 -1.53 -9.02 -13.90
CA ASP A 105 -2.47 -9.72 -13.03
C ASP A 105 -2.29 -9.24 -11.59
N SER A 106 -3.40 -9.09 -10.85
CA SER A 106 -3.35 -8.69 -9.46
C SER A 106 -4.39 -9.41 -8.60
N VAL A 107 -4.03 -9.64 -7.34
CA VAL A 107 -4.92 -10.19 -6.32
C VAL A 107 -5.01 -9.16 -5.20
N VAL A 108 -6.16 -8.48 -5.12
CA VAL A 108 -6.42 -7.42 -4.15
C VAL A 108 -7.66 -7.72 -3.33
N VAL A 109 -7.75 -7.09 -2.16
CA VAL A 109 -8.95 -7.09 -1.32
C VAL A 109 -9.88 -5.97 -1.78
N ASP A 110 -11.19 -6.23 -1.78
CA ASP A 110 -12.20 -5.18 -1.95
C ASP A 110 -12.29 -4.32 -0.69
N ASN A 111 -11.42 -3.30 -0.61
CA ASN A 111 -11.36 -2.40 0.54
C ASN A 111 -12.55 -1.47 0.63
N GLU A 112 -13.14 -1.09 -0.51
CA GLU A 112 -14.32 -0.22 -0.54
C GLU A 112 -15.55 -0.99 -0.04
N GLY A 113 -15.81 -2.17 -0.62
CA GLY A 113 -16.88 -3.06 -0.20
C GLY A 113 -16.74 -3.49 1.25
N GLY A 114 -15.56 -3.95 1.66
CA GLY A 114 -15.31 -4.36 3.04
C GLY A 114 -15.47 -3.23 4.08
N ALA A 115 -15.06 -2.00 3.75
CA ALA A 115 -15.32 -0.86 4.62
C ALA A 115 -16.81 -0.48 4.65
N GLY A 116 -17.49 -0.59 3.52
CA GLY A 116 -18.94 -0.41 3.44
C GLY A 116 -19.69 -1.39 4.35
N GLU A 117 -19.37 -2.69 4.26
CA GLU A 117 -19.98 -3.73 5.09
C GLU A 117 -19.76 -3.49 6.60
N ALA A 118 -18.57 -3.02 6.99
CA ALA A 118 -18.27 -2.70 8.38
C ALA A 118 -19.13 -1.53 8.90
N VAL A 119 -19.34 -0.50 8.08
CA VAL A 119 -20.17 0.66 8.44
C VAL A 119 -21.66 0.30 8.41
N ASP A 120 -22.10 -0.47 7.43
CA ASP A 120 -23.46 -1.00 7.32
C ASP A 120 -23.83 -1.80 8.58
N TYR A 121 -22.90 -2.62 9.08
CA TYR A 121 -23.09 -3.34 10.34
C TYR A 121 -23.33 -2.39 11.52
N LEU A 122 -22.54 -1.32 11.65
CA LEU A 122 -22.75 -0.33 12.71
C LEU A 122 -24.09 0.39 12.56
N VAL A 123 -24.47 0.77 11.34
CA VAL A 123 -25.76 1.41 11.07
C VAL A 123 -26.94 0.49 11.39
N ALA A 124 -26.85 -0.79 11.01
CA ALA A 124 -27.85 -1.81 11.31
C ALA A 124 -28.05 -2.02 12.83
N ASN A 125 -26.99 -1.81 13.63
CA ASN A 125 -27.04 -1.80 15.09
C ASN A 125 -27.52 -0.46 15.70
N GLY A 126 -27.99 0.48 14.87
CA GLY A 126 -28.60 1.74 15.30
C GLY A 126 -27.61 2.91 15.43
N HIS A 127 -26.34 2.73 15.07
CA HIS A 127 -25.36 3.81 15.13
C HIS A 127 -25.51 4.78 13.95
N LYS A 128 -25.90 6.03 14.22
CA LYS A 128 -26.06 7.08 13.21
C LYS A 128 -24.94 8.11 13.16
N ARG A 129 -24.01 8.03 14.12
CA ARG A 129 -22.92 9.01 14.28
C ARG A 129 -21.60 8.29 14.46
N ILE A 130 -21.11 7.75 13.36
CA ILE A 130 -19.94 6.87 13.29
C ILE A 130 -18.72 7.75 13.04
N GLY A 131 -17.68 7.59 13.85
CA GLY A 131 -16.37 8.23 13.64
C GLY A 131 -15.52 7.40 12.69
N LEU A 132 -14.65 8.05 11.94
CA LEU A 132 -13.60 7.38 11.16
C LEU A 132 -12.24 7.79 11.70
N LEU A 133 -11.43 6.81 12.10
CA LEU A 133 -10.02 7.02 12.37
C LEU A 133 -9.20 6.47 11.20
N ARG A 134 -8.46 7.35 10.54
CA ARG A 134 -7.63 7.01 9.38
C ARG A 134 -6.19 7.47 9.56
N ASP A 135 -5.29 6.87 8.80
CA ASP A 135 -3.92 7.36 8.75
C ASP A 135 -3.74 8.57 7.81
N GLU A 136 -2.58 9.21 7.88
CA GLU A 136 -2.13 10.25 6.93
C GLU A 136 -1.84 9.68 5.53
N SER A 137 -1.90 8.36 5.37
CA SER A 137 -1.50 7.70 4.14
C SER A 137 -2.45 8.06 3.00
N ARG A 138 -1.83 8.37 1.86
CA ARG A 138 -2.52 8.55 0.59
C ARG A 138 -2.51 7.28 -0.25
N ILE A 139 -2.08 6.16 0.32
CA ILE A 139 -2.09 4.88 -0.40
C ILE A 139 -3.51 4.50 -0.83
N PHE A 140 -3.57 3.77 -1.93
CA PHE A 140 -4.80 3.37 -2.60
C PHE A 140 -5.82 2.73 -1.64
N THR A 141 -5.35 1.78 -0.82
CA THR A 141 -6.11 1.05 0.20
C THR A 141 -6.84 1.96 1.18
N ALA A 142 -6.19 3.03 1.65
CA ALA A 142 -6.77 3.97 2.60
C ALA A 142 -7.86 4.86 1.96
N GLN A 143 -7.72 5.17 0.67
CA GLN A 143 -8.73 5.92 -0.08
C GLN A 143 -9.97 5.07 -0.36
N GLU A 144 -9.80 3.80 -0.71
CA GLU A 144 -10.92 2.87 -0.90
C GLU A 144 -11.72 2.68 0.39
N ARG A 145 -11.06 2.51 1.55
CA ARG A 145 -11.77 2.39 2.85
C ARG A 145 -12.55 3.65 3.20
N LEU A 146 -11.99 4.82 2.89
CA LEU A 146 -12.68 6.10 3.06
C LEU A 146 -13.87 6.24 2.11
N ALA A 147 -13.75 5.77 0.87
CA ALA A 147 -14.85 5.73 -0.09
C ALA A 147 -15.98 4.82 0.42
N GLY A 148 -15.66 3.61 0.88
CA GLY A 148 -16.63 2.66 1.44
C GLY A 148 -17.39 3.23 2.62
N TYR A 149 -16.68 3.89 3.54
CA TYR A 149 -17.30 4.62 4.66
C TYR A 149 -18.28 5.70 4.20
N ARG A 150 -17.88 6.55 3.24
CA ARG A 150 -18.75 7.63 2.73
C ARG A 150 -19.97 7.08 1.99
N ASN A 151 -19.77 6.08 1.14
CA ASN A 151 -20.80 5.48 0.31
C ASN A 151 -21.85 4.75 1.17
N SER A 152 -21.42 4.03 2.20
CA SER A 152 -22.32 3.38 3.18
C SER A 152 -23.16 4.38 3.98
N LEU A 153 -22.55 5.47 4.49
CA LEU A 153 -23.34 6.50 5.17
C LEU A 153 -24.38 7.13 4.22
N GLN A 154 -23.98 7.43 2.99
CA GLN A 154 -24.85 8.02 1.99
C GLN A 154 -26.02 7.08 1.61
N SER A 155 -25.76 5.79 1.41
CA SER A 155 -26.80 4.80 1.06
C SER A 155 -27.85 4.64 2.17
N HIS A 156 -27.46 4.89 3.43
CA HIS A 156 -28.35 4.89 4.59
C HIS A 156 -28.97 6.26 4.91
N GLY A 157 -28.75 7.28 4.07
CA GLY A 157 -29.29 8.63 4.25
C GLY A 157 -28.66 9.38 5.44
N ILE A 158 -27.48 8.98 5.89
CA ILE A 158 -26.74 9.64 6.96
C ILE A 158 -25.81 10.69 6.31
N ALA A 159 -26.01 11.96 6.67
CA ALA A 159 -25.15 13.04 6.20
C ALA A 159 -23.72 12.87 6.71
N LEU A 160 -22.74 12.98 5.81
CA LEU A 160 -21.34 12.96 6.17
C LEU A 160 -20.99 14.18 7.03
N ASP A 161 -20.51 13.93 8.25
CA ASP A 161 -19.95 14.94 9.15
C ASP A 161 -18.42 14.81 9.12
N GLU A 162 -17.75 15.67 8.36
CA GLU A 162 -16.28 15.67 8.26
C GLU A 162 -15.60 15.89 9.63
N SER A 163 -16.31 16.46 10.62
CA SER A 163 -15.79 16.54 11.99
C SER A 163 -15.74 15.19 12.72
N LEU A 164 -16.25 14.12 12.13
CA LEU A 164 -16.15 12.76 12.65
C LEU A 164 -14.96 11.99 12.07
N ILE A 165 -14.26 12.56 11.09
CA ILE A 165 -13.06 11.98 10.49
C ILE A 165 -11.84 12.54 11.22
N SER A 166 -11.05 11.67 11.85
CA SER A 166 -9.78 12.02 12.47
C SER A 166 -8.64 11.33 11.76
N VAL A 167 -7.55 12.07 11.57
CA VAL A 167 -6.29 11.56 11.04
C VAL A 167 -5.35 11.29 12.22
N SER A 168 -4.63 10.17 12.16
CA SER A 168 -3.59 9.77 13.10
C SER A 168 -2.40 9.20 12.35
N ARG A 169 -1.25 9.11 13.00
CA ARG A 169 -0.16 8.27 12.49
C ARG A 169 -0.51 6.80 12.72
N SER A 170 0.11 5.90 11.96
CA SER A 170 -0.08 4.44 12.09
C SER A 170 0.68 3.88 13.30
N THR A 171 0.49 4.49 14.48
CA THR A 171 0.97 3.98 15.77
C THR A 171 -0.17 3.99 16.77
N VAL A 172 -0.09 3.08 17.74
CA VAL A 172 -1.11 2.91 18.78
C VAL A 172 -1.26 4.19 19.61
N GLU A 173 -0.15 4.84 19.97
CA GLU A 173 -0.16 6.03 20.82
C GLU A 173 -0.91 7.18 20.14
N HIS A 174 -0.62 7.44 18.87
CA HIS A 174 -1.30 8.50 18.13
C HIS A 174 -2.77 8.16 17.88
N ALA A 175 -3.09 6.88 17.69
CA ALA A 175 -4.47 6.43 17.52
C ALA A 175 -5.29 6.63 18.80
N VAL A 176 -4.71 6.34 19.97
CA VAL A 176 -5.32 6.61 21.28
C VAL A 176 -5.56 8.11 21.47
N GLU A 177 -4.56 8.95 21.22
CA GLU A 177 -4.70 10.42 21.33
C GLU A 177 -5.78 10.97 20.39
N ALA A 178 -5.80 10.52 19.15
CA ALA A 178 -6.78 10.92 18.16
C ALA A 178 -8.20 10.48 18.56
N THR A 179 -8.34 9.29 19.09
CA THR A 179 -9.62 8.76 19.61
C THR A 179 -10.09 9.57 20.80
N ILE A 180 -9.25 9.82 21.80
CA ILE A 180 -9.59 10.67 22.96
C ILE A 180 -10.08 12.03 22.48
N ARG A 181 -9.31 12.70 21.63
CA ARG A 181 -9.67 14.02 21.07
C ARG A 181 -11.01 14.00 20.32
N LEU A 182 -11.31 12.92 19.59
CA LEU A 182 -12.56 12.78 18.85
C LEU A 182 -13.76 12.59 19.80
N PHE A 183 -13.60 11.80 20.86
CA PHE A 183 -14.64 11.51 21.84
C PHE A 183 -14.84 12.61 22.90
N SER A 184 -13.87 13.51 23.09
CA SER A 184 -14.00 14.69 23.96
C SER A 184 -14.84 15.82 23.35
N ARG A 185 -15.24 15.73 22.08
CA ARG A 185 -16.06 16.76 21.41
C ARG A 185 -17.49 16.76 21.95
N ARG A 186 -18.13 17.93 22.02
CA ARG A 186 -19.55 18.05 22.42
C ARG A 186 -20.45 17.18 21.53
N LYS A 187 -20.22 17.22 20.22
CA LYS A 187 -20.81 16.27 19.27
C LYS A 187 -19.77 15.19 19.00
N ARG A 188 -19.70 14.17 19.86
CA ARG A 188 -18.83 12.98 19.72
C ARG A 188 -19.49 11.86 18.89
N PRO A 189 -18.71 10.97 18.26
CA PRO A 189 -19.25 9.75 17.68
C PRO A 189 -19.82 8.81 18.75
N ILE A 190 -20.64 7.85 18.32
CA ILE A 190 -21.22 6.78 19.15
C ILE A 190 -20.73 5.38 18.74
N ALA A 191 -19.97 5.30 17.65
CA ALA A 191 -19.24 4.13 17.19
C ALA A 191 -18.00 4.63 16.42
N LEU A 192 -16.98 3.80 16.30
CA LEU A 192 -15.75 4.14 15.60
C LEU A 192 -15.44 3.05 14.57
N PHE A 193 -15.13 3.46 13.35
CA PHE A 193 -14.52 2.63 12.32
C PHE A 193 -13.06 3.06 12.15
N THR A 194 -12.13 2.12 12.23
CA THR A 194 -10.70 2.36 12.05
C THR A 194 -10.24 1.70 10.76
N VAL A 195 -9.39 2.39 9.99
CA VAL A 195 -8.93 1.85 8.70
C VAL A 195 -7.80 0.83 8.84
N ASP A 196 -7.18 0.68 10.01
CA ASP A 196 -6.10 -0.28 10.27
C ASP A 196 -6.21 -0.80 11.72
N SER A 197 -5.88 -2.08 11.89
CA SER A 197 -5.71 -2.79 13.15
C SER A 197 -4.67 -2.18 14.09
N LEU A 198 -3.65 -1.49 13.57
CA LEU A 198 -2.68 -0.76 14.42
C LEU A 198 -3.29 0.47 15.10
N MET A 199 -4.54 0.83 14.76
CA MET A 199 -5.26 1.97 15.32
C MET A 199 -6.34 1.57 16.34
N THR A 200 -6.46 0.28 16.66
CA THR A 200 -7.38 -0.29 17.65
C THR A 200 -6.61 -0.89 18.81
#